data_AF-A0A7Y2JB61-F1
#
_entry.id   AF-A0A7Y2JB61-F1
#
_cell.length_a   1.000
_cell.length_b   1.000
_cell.length_c   1.000
_cell.angle_alpha   90.00
_cell.angle_beta   90.00
_cell.angle_gamma   90.00
#
_symmetry.space_group_name_H-M   'P 1'
#
loop_
_entity.id
_entity.type
_entity.pdbx_description
1 polymer ?
#
loop_
_entity_poly.entity_id
_entity_poly.type
_entity_poly.pdbx_seq_one_letter_code
_entity_poly.pdbx_strand_id
1 'polypeptide(L)' 'GHTHRPRFPEPGDIAFFNDGSCVHPRSITGIEIENGAISLIKWQIATKEDGTLQIVRVLLEGPCDLKDYVTE' A
#
# COMPACT_ATOMS: atom_id res chain seq x y z
N GLY A 1 -1.91 0.37 -12.26
CA GLY A 1 -2.34 1.78 -12.17
C GLY A 1 -3.56 2.07 -13.03
N HIS A 2 -3.96 3.34 -13.15
CA HIS A 2 -5.09 3.90 -13.93
C HIS A 2 -6.50 3.50 -13.45
N THR A 3 -6.72 2.28 -13.01
CA THR A 3 -8.04 1.79 -12.57
C THR A 3 -8.49 2.37 -11.23
N HIS A 4 -7.60 3.04 -10.49
CA HIS A 4 -7.80 3.51 -9.12
C HIS A 4 -8.14 2.40 -8.11
N ARG A 5 -8.01 1.13 -8.50
CA ARG A 5 -8.29 -0.03 -7.66
C ARG A 5 -6.98 -0.71 -7.27
N PRO A 6 -6.65 -0.80 -5.97
CA PRO A 6 -5.47 -1.51 -5.53
C PRO A 6 -5.55 -3.00 -5.89
N ARG A 7 -4.39 -3.59 -6.19
CA ARG A 7 -4.22 -5.03 -6.40
C ARG A 7 -2.92 -5.45 -5.74
N PHE A 8 -3.02 -6.40 -4.83
CA PHE A 8 -1.89 -7.02 -4.16
C PHE A 8 -1.99 -8.53 -4.43
N PRO A 9 -1.19 -9.08 -5.38
CA PRO A 9 -1.24 -10.50 -5.69
C PRO A 9 -0.75 -11.36 -4.51
N GLU A 10 -1.24 -12.60 -4.43
CA GLU A 10 -0.69 -13.59 -3.52
C GLU A 10 0.62 -14.17 -4.09
N PRO A 11 1.56 -14.63 -3.25
CA PRO A 11 2.69 -15.43 -3.73
C PRO A 11 2.24 -16.60 -4.62
N GLY A 12 2.91 -16.76 -5.76
CA GLY A 12 2.53 -17.74 -6.78
C GLY A 12 1.63 -17.20 -7.90
N ASP A 13 0.96 -16.05 -7.71
CA ASP A 13 0.36 -15.29 -8.81
C ASP A 13 1.42 -14.52 -9.60
N ILE A 14 1.03 -14.03 -10.78
CA ILE A 14 1.84 -13.04 -11.52
C ILE A 14 1.98 -11.79 -10.64
N ALA A 15 3.24 -11.40 -10.38
CA ALA A 15 3.67 -10.28 -9.54
C ALA A 15 3.35 -8.88 -10.13
N PHE A 16 2.12 -8.69 -10.63
CA PHE A 16 1.60 -7.41 -11.09
C PHE A 16 0.78 -6.75 -10.00
N PHE A 17 1.44 -5.78 -9.35
CA PHE A 17 0.89 -4.94 -8.32
C PHE A 17 0.17 -3.72 -8.93
N ASN A 18 -0.85 -3.24 -8.22
CA ASN A 18 -1.47 -1.96 -8.49
C ASN A 18 -1.61 -1.19 -7.17
N ASP A 19 -0.96 -0.03 -7.11
CA ASP A 19 -0.91 0.86 -5.96
C ASP A 19 -2.23 1.60 -5.73
N GLY A 20 -3.18 1.58 -6.66
CA GLY A 20 -4.50 2.18 -6.48
C GLY A 20 -4.57 3.63 -6.95
N SER A 21 -4.85 4.57 -6.03
CA SER A 21 -5.02 6.00 -6.34
C SER A 21 -4.05 6.87 -5.56
N CYS A 22 -3.12 7.49 -6.30
CA CYS A 22 -2.09 8.37 -5.75
C CYS A 22 -2.51 9.85 -5.72
N VAL A 23 -3.76 10.16 -6.07
CA VAL A 23 -4.29 11.54 -6.22
C VAL A 23 -5.58 11.76 -5.45
N HIS A 24 -5.91 10.87 -4.51
CA HIS A 24 -7.12 11.04 -3.72
C HIS A 24 -6.95 12.24 -2.75
N PRO A 25 -7.95 13.15 -2.61
CA PRO A 25 -7.75 14.43 -1.92
C PRO A 25 -7.28 14.37 -0.46
N ARG A 26 -7.44 13.23 0.20
CA ARG A 26 -7.09 13.05 1.63
C ARG A 26 -6.20 11.84 1.90
N SER A 27 -5.74 11.17 0.84
CA SER A 27 -4.92 9.98 1.00
C SER A 27 -4.17 9.63 -0.25
N ILE A 28 -3.04 8.97 -0.07
CA ILE A 28 -2.32 8.30 -1.14
C ILE A 28 -2.18 6.83 -0.77
N THR A 29 -2.41 5.95 -1.72
CA THR A 29 -2.03 4.54 -1.60
C THR A 29 -0.70 4.33 -2.30
N GLY A 30 0.08 3.35 -1.84
CA GLY A 30 1.43 3.11 -2.36
C GLY A 30 1.93 1.73 -2.01
N ILE A 31 2.94 1.28 -2.74
CA ILE A 31 3.71 0.09 -2.40
C ILE A 31 4.91 0.51 -1.56
N GLU A 32 5.05 -0.08 -0.38
CA GLU A 32 6.19 0.13 0.52
C GLU A 32 7.07 -1.11 0.51
N ILE A 33 8.38 -0.91 0.36
CA ILE A 33 9.39 -1.98 0.43
C ILE A 33 10.35 -1.62 1.55
N GLU A 34 10.38 -2.43 2.60
CA GLU A 34 11.28 -2.28 3.73
C GLU A 34 11.74 -3.64 4.25
N ASN A 35 13.00 -3.76 4.67
CA ASN A 35 13.56 -4.97 5.29
C ASN A 35 13.34 -6.28 4.50
N GLY A 36 13.27 -6.19 3.16
CA GLY A 36 13.02 -7.35 2.29
C GLY A 36 11.55 -7.76 2.18
N ALA A 37 10.63 -7.00 2.76
CA ALA A 37 9.19 -7.19 2.65
C ALA A 37 8.53 -6.13 1.78
N ILE A 38 7.41 -6.49 1.17
CA ILE A 38 6.55 -5.62 0.35
C ILE A 38 5.16 -5.50 1.00
N SER A 39 4.60 -4.30 1.02
CA SER A 39 3.27 -4.01 1.57
C SER A 39 2.50 -3.05 0.66
N LEU A 40 1.18 -3.17 0.61
CA LEU A 40 0.31 -2.09 0.15
C LEU A 40 -0.06 -1.24 1.35
N ILE A 41 0.20 0.07 1.25
CA ILE A 41 -0.05 1.01 2.32
C ILE A 41 -0.97 2.14 1.86
N LYS A 42 -1.52 2.87 2.83
CA LYS A 42 -2.25 4.12 2.65
C LYS A 42 -1.77 5.15 3.65
N TRP A 43 -1.25 6.26 3.16
CA TRP A 43 -1.07 7.46 3.97
C TRP A 43 -2.33 8.31 3.88
N GLN A 44 -2.87 8.75 5.01
CA GLN A 44 -4.06 9.57 5.02
C GLN A 44 -4.05 10.61 6.14
N ILE A 45 -4.84 11.67 5.93
CA ILE A 45 -5.14 12.64 6.99
C ILE A 45 -6.15 12.00 7.95
N ALA A 46 -5.85 12.04 9.25
CA ALA A 46 -6.74 11.64 10.34
C ALA A 46 -6.81 12.76 11.39
N THR A 47 -7.91 12.78 12.15
CA THR A 47 -8.10 13.74 13.25
C THR A 47 -7.75 13.06 14.57
N LYS A 48 -6.97 13.73 15.41
CA LYS A 48 -6.72 13.33 16.80
C LYS A 48 -7.93 13.66 17.68
N GLU A 49 -7.96 13.10 18.89
CA GLU A 49 -9.02 13.38 19.87
C GLU A 49 -9.14 14.87 20.24
N ASP A 50 -8.02 15.60 20.21
CA ASP A 50 -7.96 17.05 20.47
C ASP A 50 -8.39 17.92 19.27
N GLY A 51 -8.83 17.32 18.18
CA GLY A 51 -9.26 18.01 16.96
C GLY A 51 -8.13 18.39 15.99
N THR A 52 -6.87 18.12 16.32
CA THR A 52 -5.75 18.41 15.41
C THR A 52 -5.64 17.36 14.30
N LEU A 53 -5.14 17.77 13.13
CA LEU A 53 -4.90 16.86 12.01
C LEU A 53 -3.52 16.20 12.13
N GLN A 54 -3.44 14.94 11.74
CA GLN A 54 -2.20 14.18 11.60
C GLN A 54 -2.19 13.35 10.33
N ILE A 55 -1.00 13.00 9.87
CA ILE A 55 -0.80 12.02 8.81
C ILE A 55 -0.56 10.65 9.46
N VAL A 56 -1.34 9.65 9.06
CA VAL A 56 -1.20 8.27 9.56
C VAL A 56 -0.90 7.32 8.42
N ARG A 57 0.01 6.37 8.65
CA ARG A 57 0.25 5.20 7.79
C ARG A 57 -0.73 4.10 8.17
N VAL A 58 -1.43 3.55 7.19
CA VAL A 58 -2.29 2.38 7.34
C VAL A 58 -1.76 1.28 6.44
N LEU A 59 -1.59 0.09 7.00
CA LEU A 59 -1.28 -1.12 6.25
C LEU A 59 -2.59 -1.63 5.62
N LEU A 60 -2.62 -1.75 4.29
CA LEU A 60 -3.78 -2.28 3.57
C LEU A 60 -3.62 -3.77 3.29
N GLU A 61 -2.45 -4.19 2.80
CA GLU A 61 -2.09 -5.59 2.51
C GLU A 61 -0.59 -5.83 2.79
N GLY A 62 -0.21 -7.07 3.05
CA GLY A 62 1.15 -7.46 3.48
C GLY A 62 1.39 -7.19 4.97
N PRO A 63 2.65 -7.10 5.44
CA PRO A 63 3.89 -7.32 4.70
C PRO A 63 4.07 -8.79 4.28
N CYS A 64 4.58 -9.00 3.07
CA CYS A 64 4.97 -10.30 2.54
C CYS A 64 6.45 -10.28 2.14
N ASP A 65 7.16 -11.41 2.23
CA ASP A 65 8.56 -11.46 1.81
C ASP A 65 8.66 -11.22 0.30
N LEU A 66 9.47 -10.25 -0.11
CA LEU A 66 9.62 -9.87 -1.52
C LEU A 66 10.13 -11.05 -2.38
N LYS A 67 10.88 -11.96 -1.77
CA LYS A 67 11.41 -13.16 -2.40
C LYS A 67 10.31 -14.11 -2.87
N ASP A 68 9.16 -14.12 -2.22
CA ASP A 68 8.04 -15.01 -2.56
C ASP A 68 7.40 -14.64 -3.91
N TYR A 69 7.70 -13.45 -4.44
CA TYR A 69 7.22 -12.96 -5.74
C TYR A 69 8.24 -13.12 -6.87
N VAL A 70 9.43 -13.66 -6.60
CA VAL A 70 10.45 -13.90 -7.62
C VAL A 70 10.10 -15.17 -8.38
N THR A 71 9.75 -15.04 -9.67
CA THR A 71 9.61 -16.16 -10.60
C THR A 71 10.94 -16.37 -11.34
N GLU A 72 11.34 -17.64 -11.57
CA GLU A 72 12.59 -18.02 -12.27
C GLU A 72 12.80 -17.32 -13.62
#